data_AF-A0A2M6XDL6-F1
#
_entry.id   AF-A0A2M6XDL6-F1
#
_cell.length_a   1.000
_cell.length_b   1.000
_cell.length_c   1.000
_cell.angle_alpha   90.00
_cell.angle_beta   90.00
_cell.angle_gamma   90.00
#
_symmetry.space_group_name_H-M   'P 1'
#
loop_
_entity.id
_entity.type
_entity.pdbx_description
1 polymer ?
#
loop_
_entity_poly.entity_id
_entity_poly.type
_entity_poly.pdbx_seq_one_letter_code
_entity_poly.pdbx_strand_id
1 'polypeptide(L)'
;MKTIFQKAGAREVFGNQESALVFIRGVDYQDFKDYLTRINGVILGLSKTERGTTNTDIEFGNSRSGDVEYLPPNPEDKEELLRKVFEAGKTLRDPKDIGLLIYLSLQDIHPFLDGNGRTGRAVYNLLAQTDPPVEGRAEFAKKCVKPPQDINNEIYRLMIPELFGEDFFKKYGNISSYLANGFVDIPDRNIPKPLKLQVGRILGEVARAGVVNPIKFRDLVVLRFLQQKRELSLATLPYHPLPYEPTIQYGEDEGKHIFSVDGNSLKSLSKEELEILVTIHRELKIQFIQKLIDVIANPSAYKREGNPIKDDFLQVR
;
A
#
# COMPACT_ATOMS: atom_id res chain seq x y z
N MET A 1 -0.36 -4.12 37.76
CA MET A 1 -1.20 -4.30 36.56
C MET A 1 -0.30 -4.78 35.42
N LYS A 2 -0.64 -5.86 34.70
CA LYS A 2 0.22 -6.37 33.60
C LYS A 2 0.12 -5.46 32.37
N THR A 3 1.24 -5.10 31.74
CA THR A 3 1.27 -4.34 30.47
C THR A 3 0.66 -5.15 29.31
N ILE A 4 0.29 -4.49 28.21
CA ILE A 4 -0.20 -5.14 26.98
C ILE A 4 0.79 -6.23 26.51
N PHE A 5 2.09 -5.94 26.55
CA PHE A 5 3.13 -6.90 26.15
C PHE A 5 3.28 -8.09 27.10
N GLN A 6 3.07 -7.89 28.40
CA GLN A 6 3.03 -9.00 29.37
C GLN A 6 1.81 -9.90 29.14
N LYS A 7 0.65 -9.32 28.80
CA LYS A 7 -0.56 -10.10 28.45
C LYS A 7 -0.36 -10.88 27.14
N ALA A 8 0.36 -10.29 26.19
CA ALA A 8 0.72 -10.93 24.93
C ALA A 8 1.82 -12.00 25.05
N GLY A 9 2.45 -12.17 26.23
CA GLY A 9 3.62 -13.05 26.36
C GLY A 9 4.83 -12.58 25.54
N ALA A 10 4.79 -11.34 25.06
CA ALA A 10 5.76 -10.78 24.13
C ALA A 10 7.04 -10.35 24.83
N ARG A 11 7.01 -10.09 26.15
CA ARG A 11 8.17 -9.59 26.90
C ARG A 11 9.27 -10.63 27.11
N GLU A 12 8.93 -11.91 27.20
CA GLU A 12 9.94 -12.98 27.32
C GLU A 12 10.60 -13.26 25.96
N VAL A 13 9.80 -13.16 24.90
CA VAL A 13 10.24 -13.41 23.51
C VAL A 13 11.05 -12.24 22.96
N PHE A 14 10.53 -11.01 23.09
CA PHE A 14 11.13 -9.78 22.60
C PHE A 14 11.71 -8.93 23.74
N GLY A 15 12.21 -9.58 24.80
CA GLY A 15 12.75 -8.89 25.98
C GLY A 15 14.09 -8.19 25.74
N ASN A 16 14.82 -8.62 24.71
CA ASN A 16 15.98 -7.94 24.17
C ASN A 16 16.15 -8.29 22.67
N GLN A 17 17.11 -7.65 22.01
CA GLN A 17 17.38 -7.86 20.58
C GLN A 17 17.85 -9.30 20.25
N GLU A 18 18.64 -9.92 21.13
CA GLU A 18 19.14 -11.28 20.92
C GLU A 18 18.01 -12.31 21.02
N SER A 19 17.18 -12.22 22.05
CA SER A 19 16.02 -13.11 22.24
C SER A 19 15.03 -12.97 21.08
N ALA A 20 14.82 -11.75 20.58
CA ALA A 20 14.00 -11.48 19.41
C ALA A 20 14.53 -12.18 18.15
N LEU A 21 15.84 -12.12 17.91
CA LEU A 21 16.46 -12.80 16.76
C LEU A 21 16.41 -14.32 16.89
N VAL A 22 16.70 -14.85 18.09
CA VAL A 22 16.62 -16.29 18.36
C VAL A 22 15.20 -16.78 18.09
N PHE A 23 14.20 -16.04 18.56
CA PHE A 23 12.80 -16.33 18.31
C PHE A 23 12.46 -16.33 16.82
N ILE A 24 12.69 -15.22 16.11
CA ILE A 24 12.32 -15.10 14.69
C ILE A 24 12.98 -16.18 13.82
N ARG A 25 14.23 -16.55 14.15
CA ARG A 25 14.97 -17.59 13.41
C ARG A 25 14.51 -19.01 13.76
N GLY A 26 14.09 -19.23 15.01
CA GLY A 26 13.73 -20.53 15.54
C GLY A 26 12.28 -20.94 15.30
N VAL A 27 11.38 -19.98 15.03
CA VAL A 27 9.97 -20.28 14.74
C VAL A 27 9.72 -20.62 13.28
N ASP A 28 8.64 -21.37 13.05
CA ASP A 28 8.06 -21.53 11.72
C ASP A 28 7.06 -20.39 11.40
N TYR A 29 6.51 -20.45 10.19
CA TYR A 29 5.54 -19.44 9.73
C TYR A 29 4.24 -19.46 10.54
N GLN A 30 3.77 -20.63 10.99
CA GLN A 30 2.51 -20.73 11.71
C GLN A 30 2.65 -20.12 13.10
N ASP A 31 3.76 -20.41 13.80
CA ASP A 31 4.13 -19.76 15.05
C ASP A 31 4.20 -18.24 14.87
N PHE A 32 4.90 -17.75 13.85
CA PHE A 32 4.96 -16.32 13.53
C PHE A 32 3.56 -15.69 13.39
N LYS A 33 2.68 -16.31 12.61
CA LYS A 33 1.30 -15.86 12.40
C LYS A 33 0.48 -15.87 13.69
N ASP A 34 0.65 -16.90 14.52
CA ASP A 34 -0.04 -17.02 15.81
C ASP A 34 0.40 -15.92 16.79
N TYR A 35 1.68 -15.55 16.78
CA TYR A 35 2.18 -14.43 17.57
C TYR A 35 1.61 -13.09 17.10
N LEU A 36 1.57 -12.82 15.79
CA LEU A 36 0.94 -11.60 15.27
C LEU A 36 -0.54 -11.52 15.63
N THR A 37 -1.25 -12.63 15.49
CA THR A 37 -2.68 -12.78 15.83
C THR A 37 -2.91 -12.57 17.33
N ARG A 38 -2.03 -13.10 18.17
CA ARG A 38 -2.07 -12.89 19.62
C ARG A 38 -1.85 -11.43 19.99
N ILE A 39 -0.86 -10.76 19.38
CA ILE A 39 -0.57 -9.34 19.62
C ILE A 39 -1.77 -8.49 19.21
N ASN A 40 -2.31 -8.70 18.00
CA ASN A 40 -3.51 -8.00 17.53
C ASN A 40 -4.69 -8.19 18.49
N GLY A 41 -4.98 -9.43 18.88
CA GLY A 41 -6.07 -9.74 19.80
C GLY A 41 -5.93 -9.05 21.16
N VAL A 42 -4.73 -9.00 21.73
CA VAL A 42 -4.51 -8.32 23.01
C VAL A 42 -4.66 -6.80 22.87
N ILE A 43 -4.20 -6.21 21.77
CA ILE A 43 -4.35 -4.78 21.48
C ILE A 43 -5.83 -4.39 21.34
N LEU A 44 -6.63 -5.26 20.72
CA LEU A 44 -8.06 -5.03 20.49
C LEU A 44 -8.95 -5.48 21.66
N GLY A 45 -8.38 -6.12 22.69
CA GLY A 45 -9.16 -6.67 23.80
C GLY A 45 -9.99 -7.90 23.45
N LEU A 46 -9.65 -8.59 22.35
CA LEU A 46 -10.37 -9.77 21.87
C LEU A 46 -10.08 -11.01 22.72
N SER A 47 -11.11 -11.82 22.94
CA SER A 47 -10.97 -13.16 23.50
C SER A 47 -10.15 -14.07 22.58
N LYS A 48 -9.74 -15.25 23.05
CA LYS A 48 -8.94 -16.17 22.22
C LYS A 48 -9.70 -16.67 20.99
N THR A 49 -11.03 -16.79 21.07
CA THR A 49 -11.90 -17.32 20.01
C THR A 49 -12.23 -16.28 18.94
N GLU A 50 -12.09 -14.98 19.25
CA GLU A 50 -12.34 -13.88 18.30
C GLU A 50 -11.09 -13.48 17.51
N ARG A 51 -9.94 -14.07 17.83
CA ARG A 51 -8.67 -13.78 17.17
C ARG A 51 -8.53 -14.56 15.88
N GLY A 52 -8.08 -13.89 14.84
CA GLY A 52 -7.74 -14.53 13.58
C GLY A 52 -7.36 -13.51 12.52
N THR A 53 -6.80 -14.01 11.43
CA THR A 53 -6.72 -13.27 10.19
C THR A 53 -8.10 -13.27 9.52
N THR A 54 -8.29 -12.35 8.56
CA THR A 54 -9.53 -12.21 7.83
C THR A 54 -9.34 -12.55 6.36
N ASN A 55 -10.27 -13.35 5.84
CA ASN A 55 -10.43 -13.60 4.41
C ASN A 55 -11.53 -12.72 3.81
N THR A 56 -11.90 -11.65 4.50
CA THR A 56 -12.89 -10.69 4.02
C THR A 56 -12.20 -9.64 3.14
N ASP A 57 -12.88 -9.25 2.07
CA ASP A 57 -12.56 -8.03 1.33
C ASP A 57 -12.81 -6.82 2.22
N ILE A 58 -11.74 -6.11 2.57
CA ILE A 58 -11.79 -4.95 3.46
C ILE A 58 -11.37 -3.74 2.65
N GLU A 59 -11.99 -2.59 2.92
CA GLU A 59 -11.60 -1.31 2.37
C GLU A 59 -11.48 -0.28 3.49
N PHE A 60 -10.61 0.71 3.30
CA PHE A 60 -10.54 1.90 4.15
C PHE A 60 -10.89 3.11 3.32
N GLY A 61 -11.67 4.01 3.88
CA GLY A 61 -12.19 5.15 3.14
C GLY A 61 -12.81 6.20 4.03
N ASN A 62 -13.01 7.38 3.48
CA ASN A 62 -13.75 8.43 4.13
C ASN A 62 -15.24 8.19 3.91
N SER A 63 -15.92 7.72 4.95
CA SER A 63 -17.35 7.43 4.93
C SER A 63 -18.23 8.65 4.63
N ARG A 64 -17.72 9.88 4.72
CA ARG A 64 -18.44 11.11 4.34
C ARG A 64 -18.34 11.44 2.85
N SER A 65 -17.22 11.14 2.20
CA SER A 65 -17.05 11.39 0.75
C SER A 65 -17.29 10.15 -0.11
N GLY A 66 -17.35 8.96 0.50
CA GLY A 66 -17.44 7.69 -0.23
C GLY A 66 -16.13 7.26 -0.89
N ASP A 67 -15.05 8.03 -0.70
CA ASP A 67 -13.73 7.74 -1.26
C ASP A 67 -13.09 6.55 -0.56
N VAL A 68 -12.49 5.66 -1.35
CA VAL A 68 -11.62 4.60 -0.83
C VAL A 68 -10.23 5.19 -0.65
N GLU A 69 -9.73 5.24 0.59
CA GLU A 69 -8.35 5.62 0.90
C GLU A 69 -7.36 4.49 0.65
N TYR A 70 -7.79 3.23 0.78
CA TYR A 70 -6.92 2.08 0.57
C TYR A 70 -7.69 0.81 0.26
N LEU A 71 -7.24 0.10 -0.78
CA LEU A 71 -7.73 -1.23 -1.15
C LEU A 71 -6.59 -2.27 -0.97
N PRO A 72 -6.64 -3.17 0.03
CA PRO A 72 -5.65 -4.21 0.26
C PRO A 72 -5.69 -5.30 -0.84
N PRO A 73 -4.71 -6.22 -0.86
CA PRO A 73 -4.76 -7.42 -1.70
C PRO A 73 -6.02 -8.24 -1.44
N ASN A 74 -6.40 -9.01 -2.46
CA ASN A 74 -7.46 -9.98 -2.34
C ASN A 74 -7.15 -11.00 -1.22
N PRO A 75 -8.19 -11.51 -0.52
CA PRO A 75 -8.06 -12.49 0.55
C PRO A 75 -7.14 -13.67 0.26
N GLU A 76 -7.25 -14.24 -0.95
CA GLU A 76 -6.46 -15.41 -1.36
C GLU A 76 -4.96 -15.13 -1.49
N ASP A 77 -4.56 -13.87 -1.70
CA ASP A 77 -3.16 -13.49 -1.86
C ASP A 77 -2.48 -13.14 -0.52
N LYS A 78 -3.26 -12.84 0.53
CA LYS A 78 -2.75 -12.33 1.81
C LYS A 78 -1.84 -13.32 2.52
N GLU A 79 -2.18 -14.61 2.52
CA GLU A 79 -1.42 -15.66 3.21
C GLU A 79 -0.02 -15.81 2.61
N GLU A 80 0.08 -15.85 1.28
CA GLU A 80 1.38 -15.97 0.61
C GLU A 80 2.22 -14.70 0.77
N LEU A 81 1.61 -13.51 0.70
CA LEU A 81 2.32 -12.27 0.97
C LEU A 81 2.85 -12.22 2.41
N LEU A 82 2.06 -12.65 3.39
CA LEU A 82 2.49 -12.68 4.80
C LEU A 82 3.60 -13.72 5.01
N ARG A 83 3.58 -14.84 4.28
CA ARG A 83 4.69 -15.81 4.25
C ARG A 83 5.97 -15.20 3.71
N LYS A 84 5.90 -14.42 2.62
CA LYS A 84 7.06 -13.71 2.07
C LYS A 84 7.66 -12.72 3.07
N VAL A 85 6.83 -12.02 3.85
CA VAL A 85 7.28 -11.14 4.94
C VAL A 85 8.07 -11.92 5.98
N PHE A 86 7.56 -13.08 6.38
CA PHE A 86 8.23 -13.96 7.34
C PHE A 86 9.59 -14.45 6.82
N GLU A 87 9.64 -15.00 5.62
CA GLU A 87 10.89 -15.50 5.02
C GLU A 87 11.92 -14.39 4.84
N ALA A 88 11.51 -13.23 4.35
CA ALA A 88 12.37 -12.04 4.25
C ALA A 88 12.89 -11.61 5.63
N GLY A 89 12.02 -11.59 6.64
CA GLY A 89 12.39 -11.28 8.03
C GLY A 89 13.49 -12.20 8.58
N LYS A 90 13.52 -13.48 8.20
CA LYS A 90 14.57 -14.42 8.63
C LYS A 90 15.95 -14.11 8.05
N THR A 91 16.01 -13.41 6.91
CA THR A 91 17.28 -13.04 6.26
C THR A 91 17.91 -11.79 6.87
N LEU A 92 17.13 -10.96 7.56
CA LEU A 92 17.58 -9.71 8.16
C LEU A 92 18.38 -9.95 9.45
N ARG A 93 19.36 -9.07 9.69
CA ARG A 93 20.26 -9.16 10.85
C ARG A 93 19.85 -8.24 12.00
N ASP A 94 19.25 -7.10 11.70
CA ASP A 94 18.82 -6.11 12.70
C ASP A 94 17.33 -6.32 13.04
N PRO A 95 16.97 -6.56 14.30
CA PRO A 95 15.57 -6.60 14.74
C PRO A 95 14.75 -5.38 14.34
N LYS A 96 15.36 -4.19 14.27
CA LYS A 96 14.67 -2.97 13.84
C LYS A 96 14.22 -3.07 12.38
N ASP A 97 15.07 -3.58 11.49
CA ASP A 97 14.72 -3.81 10.08
C ASP A 97 13.58 -4.83 9.96
N ILE A 98 13.61 -5.90 10.76
CA ILE A 98 12.52 -6.90 10.79
C ILE A 98 11.22 -6.26 11.28
N GLY A 99 11.28 -5.46 12.34
CA GLY A 99 10.14 -4.72 12.86
C GLY A 99 9.57 -3.76 11.83
N LEU A 100 10.42 -3.10 11.06
CA LEU A 100 10.00 -2.18 10.00
C LEU A 100 9.32 -2.93 8.85
N LEU A 101 9.92 -4.03 8.40
CA LEU A 101 9.36 -4.91 7.39
C LEU A 101 7.95 -5.36 7.79
N ILE A 102 7.77 -5.85 9.02
CA ILE A 102 6.47 -6.29 9.52
C ILE A 102 5.50 -5.10 9.62
N TYR A 103 5.93 -3.96 10.16
CA TYR A 103 5.08 -2.78 10.33
C TYR A 103 4.50 -2.27 9.00
N LEU A 104 5.34 -2.13 7.99
CA LEU A 104 4.92 -1.66 6.67
C LEU A 104 4.05 -2.71 5.98
N SER A 105 4.50 -3.97 5.97
CA SER A 105 3.78 -5.05 5.30
C SER A 105 2.41 -5.32 5.91
N LEU A 106 2.23 -5.24 7.23
CA LEU A 106 0.91 -5.41 7.84
C LEU A 106 -0.08 -4.32 7.45
N GLN A 107 0.40 -3.08 7.25
CA GLN A 107 -0.47 -1.99 6.81
C GLN A 107 -0.97 -2.19 5.38
N ASP A 108 -0.19 -2.86 4.54
CA ASP A 108 -0.47 -3.01 3.12
C ASP A 108 -1.15 -4.36 2.80
N ILE A 109 -0.70 -5.47 3.39
CA ILE A 109 -1.35 -6.79 3.26
C ILE A 109 -2.72 -6.79 3.95
N HIS A 110 -2.81 -6.09 5.09
CA HIS A 110 -4.04 -5.98 5.86
C HIS A 110 -4.67 -7.34 6.27
N PRO A 111 -3.91 -8.21 6.97
CA PRO A 111 -4.37 -9.56 7.31
C PRO A 111 -5.42 -9.62 8.42
N PHE A 112 -5.62 -8.56 9.21
CA PHE A 112 -6.62 -8.52 10.29
C PHE A 112 -7.83 -7.65 9.92
N LEU A 113 -9.00 -7.91 10.53
CA LEU A 113 -10.20 -7.08 10.31
C LEU A 113 -10.01 -5.64 10.76
N ASP A 114 -9.31 -5.46 11.89
CA ASP A 114 -8.93 -4.17 12.43
C ASP A 114 -7.56 -4.29 13.13
N GLY A 115 -6.92 -3.17 13.38
CA GLY A 115 -5.73 -3.08 14.22
C GLY A 115 -4.42 -3.32 13.50
N ASN A 116 -4.39 -3.53 12.18
CA ASN A 116 -3.17 -3.78 11.40
C ASN A 116 -2.05 -2.76 11.69
N GLY A 117 -2.37 -1.47 11.63
CA GLY A 117 -1.42 -0.41 11.97
C GLY A 117 -0.98 -0.43 13.45
N ARG A 118 -1.90 -0.75 14.39
CA ARG A 118 -1.58 -0.83 15.83
C ARG A 118 -0.69 -2.05 16.13
N THR A 119 -1.01 -3.19 15.55
CA THR A 119 -0.21 -4.42 15.62
C THR A 119 1.19 -4.20 15.04
N GLY A 120 1.29 -3.62 13.84
CA GLY A 120 2.58 -3.34 13.21
C GLY A 120 3.46 -2.42 14.05
N ARG A 121 2.89 -1.33 14.60
CA ARG A 121 3.61 -0.46 15.53
C ARG A 121 4.06 -1.20 16.78
N ALA A 122 3.18 -2.01 17.38
CA ALA A 122 3.52 -2.78 18.57
C ALA A 122 4.68 -3.75 18.32
N VAL A 123 4.65 -4.48 17.19
CA VAL A 123 5.72 -5.41 16.80
C VAL A 123 7.03 -4.66 16.54
N TYR A 124 7.00 -3.53 15.81
CA TYR A 124 8.19 -2.73 15.61
C TYR A 124 8.81 -2.31 16.94
N ASN A 125 8.02 -1.75 17.86
CA ASN A 125 8.54 -1.26 19.14
C ASN A 125 9.11 -2.38 20.01
N LEU A 126 8.48 -3.56 19.99
CA LEU A 126 9.02 -4.76 20.66
C LEU A 126 10.40 -5.15 20.10
N LEU A 127 10.57 -5.14 18.78
CA LEU A 127 11.83 -5.52 18.15
C LEU A 127 12.89 -4.44 18.25
N ALA A 128 12.49 -3.17 18.14
CA ALA A 128 13.36 -2.02 18.26
C ALA A 128 13.75 -1.69 19.70
N GLN A 129 13.13 -2.35 20.69
CA GLN A 129 13.29 -2.06 22.13
C GLN A 129 12.98 -0.59 22.45
N THR A 130 11.95 -0.06 21.80
CA THR A 130 11.45 1.31 22.03
C THR A 130 10.11 1.25 22.74
N ASP A 131 9.80 2.28 23.51
CA ASP A 131 8.46 2.39 24.09
C ASP A 131 7.42 2.55 22.98
N PRO A 132 6.24 1.90 23.08
CA PRO A 132 5.17 2.12 22.13
C PRO A 132 4.83 3.61 22.13
N PRO A 133 4.80 4.28 20.96
CA PRO A 133 4.52 5.69 20.92
C PRO A 133 3.13 5.93 21.51
N VAL A 134 3.02 6.97 22.33
CA VAL A 134 1.73 7.58 22.70
C VAL A 134 1.12 8.31 21.49
N GLU A 135 1.93 8.55 20.45
CA GLU A 135 1.62 9.34 19.27
C GLU A 135 0.86 8.57 18.18
N GLY A 136 0.13 9.31 17.34
CA GLY A 136 -0.63 8.78 16.22
C GLY A 136 0.25 8.20 15.09
N ARG A 137 -0.41 7.51 14.14
CA ARG A 137 0.22 6.81 13.00
C ARG A 137 1.22 7.67 12.21
N ALA A 138 0.90 8.93 11.95
CA ALA A 138 1.73 9.84 11.15
C ALA A 138 3.07 10.16 11.84
N GLU A 139 3.08 10.38 13.15
CA GLU A 139 4.30 10.65 13.91
C GLU A 139 5.21 9.43 14.01
N PHE A 140 4.62 8.24 14.15
CA PHE A 140 5.41 7.01 14.14
C PHE A 140 6.08 6.73 12.79
N ALA A 141 5.37 7.00 11.68
CA ALA A 141 5.95 6.86 10.36
C ALA A 141 7.17 7.79 10.16
N LYS A 142 7.10 9.04 10.63
CA LYS A 142 8.22 10.01 10.58
C LYS A 142 9.45 9.56 11.38
N LYS A 143 9.28 8.74 12.41
CA LYS A 143 10.37 8.18 13.23
C LYS A 143 11.05 6.97 12.58
N CYS A 144 10.29 6.18 11.82
CA CYS A 144 10.80 4.94 11.23
C CYS A 144 11.37 5.14 9.82
N VAL A 145 10.89 6.17 9.10
CA VAL A 145 11.27 6.49 7.73
C VAL A 145 11.69 7.95 7.67
N LYS A 146 12.80 8.27 6.99
CA LYS A 146 13.29 9.65 6.85
C LYS A 146 12.30 10.51 6.03
N PRO A 147 11.76 11.62 6.58
CA PRO A 147 11.11 12.64 5.77
C PRO A 147 12.17 13.31 4.86
N PRO A 148 11.86 13.67 3.61
CA PRO A 148 10.55 13.69 2.95
C PRO A 148 10.25 12.44 2.07
N GLN A 149 11.05 11.38 2.14
CA GLN A 149 10.88 10.22 1.27
C GLN A 149 9.85 9.23 1.85
N ASP A 150 8.61 9.28 1.34
CA ASP A 150 7.67 8.16 1.53
C ASP A 150 8.26 6.92 0.85
N ILE A 151 8.45 5.83 1.59
CA ILE A 151 8.91 4.55 1.03
C ILE A 151 8.06 4.14 -0.17
N ASN A 152 6.77 4.47 -0.19
CA ASN A 152 5.88 4.20 -1.31
C ASN A 152 6.35 4.90 -2.60
N ASN A 153 6.87 6.14 -2.51
CA ASN A 153 7.38 6.88 -3.67
C ASN A 153 8.58 6.16 -4.29
N GLU A 154 9.43 5.60 -3.45
CA GLU A 154 10.58 4.84 -3.93
C GLU A 154 10.16 3.50 -4.54
N ILE A 155 9.20 2.80 -3.91
CA ILE A 155 8.64 1.59 -4.50
C ILE A 155 8.04 1.92 -5.88
N TYR A 156 7.29 3.01 -6.02
CA TYR A 156 6.78 3.45 -7.32
C TYR A 156 7.90 3.76 -8.32
N ARG A 157 8.95 4.47 -7.89
CA ARG A 157 10.11 4.78 -8.73
C ARG A 157 10.78 3.51 -9.28
N LEU A 158 10.89 2.47 -8.45
CA LEU A 158 11.49 1.19 -8.83
C LEU A 158 10.55 0.35 -9.71
N MET A 159 9.25 0.37 -9.42
CA MET A 159 8.26 -0.39 -10.19
C MET A 159 8.02 0.21 -11.57
N ILE A 160 7.98 1.54 -11.72
CA ILE A 160 7.58 2.18 -12.98
C ILE A 160 8.40 1.70 -14.20
N PRO A 161 9.75 1.65 -14.15
CA PRO A 161 10.54 1.12 -15.26
C PRO A 161 10.27 -0.37 -15.54
N GLU A 162 10.06 -1.18 -14.50
CA GLU A 162 9.76 -2.61 -14.62
C GLU A 162 8.38 -2.85 -15.24
N LEU A 163 7.39 -2.05 -14.83
CA LEU A 163 6.02 -2.13 -15.31
C LEU A 163 5.93 -1.68 -16.75
N PHE A 164 6.47 -0.50 -17.05
CA PHE A 164 6.16 0.18 -18.30
C PHE A 164 7.30 0.11 -19.34
N GLY A 165 8.52 -0.20 -18.92
CA GLY A 165 9.73 -0.05 -19.72
C GLY A 165 10.29 1.38 -19.66
N GLU A 166 11.61 1.53 -19.74
CA GLU A 166 12.26 2.84 -19.68
C GLU A 166 11.79 3.79 -20.79
N ASP A 167 11.61 3.27 -22.00
CA ASP A 167 11.18 4.07 -23.16
C ASP A 167 9.76 4.59 -23.02
N PHE A 168 8.90 3.83 -22.34
CA PHE A 168 7.55 4.28 -22.05
C PHE A 168 7.58 5.49 -21.12
N PHE A 169 8.37 5.45 -20.05
CA PHE A 169 8.43 6.56 -19.11
C PHE A 169 9.07 7.80 -19.74
N LYS A 170 10.12 7.64 -20.54
CA LYS A 170 10.71 8.75 -21.32
C LYS A 170 9.68 9.43 -22.24
N LYS A 171 8.76 8.65 -22.80
CA LYS A 171 7.76 9.14 -23.77
C LYS A 171 6.46 9.64 -23.12
N TYR A 172 6.05 9.05 -22.01
CA TYR A 172 4.72 9.21 -21.43
C TYR A 172 4.72 9.57 -19.94
N GLY A 173 5.88 9.76 -19.31
CA GLY A 173 6.01 10.11 -17.89
C GLY A 173 5.36 11.44 -17.50
N ASN A 174 5.05 12.31 -18.47
CA ASN A 174 4.24 13.51 -18.21
C ASN A 174 2.75 13.16 -18.03
N ILE A 175 2.21 12.15 -18.73
CA ILE A 175 0.80 11.71 -18.64
C ILE A 175 0.46 11.29 -17.22
N SER A 176 1.40 10.64 -16.52
CA SER A 176 1.19 10.20 -15.14
C SER A 176 0.94 11.36 -14.17
N SER A 177 1.46 12.55 -14.44
CA SER A 177 1.19 13.75 -13.62
C SER A 177 -0.21 14.34 -13.84
N TYR A 178 -0.86 14.03 -14.97
CA TYR A 178 -2.13 14.63 -15.39
C TYR A 178 -3.36 13.76 -15.08
N LEU A 179 -3.20 12.45 -14.88
CA LEU A 179 -4.28 11.53 -14.46
C LEU A 179 -4.81 11.82 -13.05
N ALA A 180 -4.13 12.66 -12.28
CA ALA A 180 -4.52 13.07 -10.94
C ALA A 180 -5.93 13.71 -10.84
N ASN A 181 -6.50 14.19 -11.95
CA ASN A 181 -7.69 15.05 -11.99
C ASN A 181 -8.94 14.45 -12.70
N GLY A 182 -8.89 13.24 -13.27
CA GLY A 182 -10.01 12.65 -14.03
C GLY A 182 -10.66 11.42 -13.36
N PHE A 183 -11.96 11.17 -13.63
CA PHE A 183 -12.70 9.96 -13.22
C PHE A 183 -13.17 9.15 -14.45
N VAL A 184 -13.14 7.80 -14.37
CA VAL A 184 -13.70 6.92 -15.41
C VAL A 184 -15.21 6.81 -15.21
N ASP A 185 -16.00 6.95 -16.28
CA ASP A 185 -17.43 6.64 -16.24
C ASP A 185 -17.64 5.11 -16.38
N ILE A 186 -18.38 4.51 -15.45
CA ILE A 186 -18.69 3.08 -15.45
C ILE A 186 -20.14 2.92 -15.92
N PRO A 187 -20.39 2.36 -17.12
CA PRO A 187 -21.73 2.29 -17.69
C PRO A 187 -22.67 1.48 -16.80
N ASP A 188 -23.91 1.95 -16.72
CA ASP A 188 -24.91 1.41 -15.80
C ASP A 188 -25.65 0.16 -16.34
N ARG A 189 -25.62 -0.06 -17.65
CA ARG A 189 -26.40 -1.13 -18.30
C ARG A 189 -25.58 -2.42 -18.39
N ASN A 190 -26.13 -3.52 -17.88
CA ASN A 190 -25.61 -4.89 -17.98
C ASN A 190 -24.29 -5.21 -17.24
N ILE A 191 -23.79 -4.31 -16.38
CA ILE A 191 -22.63 -4.59 -15.53
C ILE A 191 -23.09 -5.14 -14.17
N PRO A 192 -22.54 -6.27 -13.68
CA PRO A 192 -22.84 -6.75 -12.34
C PRO A 192 -22.50 -5.69 -11.27
N LYS A 193 -23.44 -5.41 -10.36
CA LYS A 193 -23.24 -4.45 -9.25
C LYS A 193 -21.94 -4.69 -8.46
N PRO A 194 -21.52 -5.94 -8.14
CA PRO A 194 -20.24 -6.16 -7.46
C PRO A 194 -19.03 -5.69 -8.25
N LEU A 195 -19.01 -5.90 -9.57
CA LEU A 195 -17.91 -5.46 -10.44
C LEU A 195 -17.88 -3.93 -10.56
N LYS A 196 -19.05 -3.29 -10.71
CA LYS A 196 -19.16 -1.81 -10.72
C LYS A 196 -18.63 -1.21 -9.43
N LEU A 197 -18.99 -1.80 -8.29
CA LEU A 197 -18.51 -1.37 -6.98
C LEU A 197 -16.99 -1.57 -6.86
N GLN A 198 -16.45 -2.71 -7.28
CA GLN A 198 -15.02 -3.00 -7.22
C GLN A 198 -14.19 -2.04 -8.08
N VAL A 199 -14.62 -1.74 -9.30
CA VAL A 199 -13.92 -0.76 -10.14
C VAL A 199 -14.06 0.65 -9.57
N GLY A 200 -15.25 1.02 -9.09
CA GLY A 200 -15.44 2.30 -8.39
C GLY A 200 -14.47 2.47 -7.23
N ARG A 201 -14.22 1.41 -6.45
CA ARG A 201 -13.24 1.39 -5.35
C ARG A 201 -11.80 1.57 -5.82
N ILE A 202 -11.40 0.88 -6.88
CA ILE A 202 -10.05 0.98 -7.47
C ILE A 202 -9.77 2.41 -7.95
N LEU A 203 -10.74 3.01 -8.64
CA LEU A 203 -10.61 4.37 -9.17
C LEU A 203 -10.74 5.44 -8.08
N GLY A 204 -11.49 5.12 -7.02
CA GLY A 204 -11.60 5.90 -5.81
C GLY A 204 -10.36 5.86 -4.93
N GLU A 205 -9.40 4.95 -5.15
CA GLU A 205 -8.20 4.79 -4.32
C GLU A 205 -7.35 6.08 -4.30
N VAL A 206 -7.58 6.93 -3.30
CA VAL A 206 -6.78 8.12 -3.04
C VAL A 206 -5.65 7.78 -2.09
N ALA A 207 -4.41 8.03 -2.53
CA ALA A 207 -3.23 7.85 -1.70
C ALA A 207 -3.43 8.55 -0.35
N ARG A 208 -3.08 7.84 0.74
CA ARG A 208 -3.07 8.32 2.13
C ARG A 208 -2.60 9.77 2.18
N ALA A 209 -3.49 10.68 2.57
CA ALA A 209 -3.21 12.11 2.61
C ALA A 209 -1.99 12.40 3.48
N GLY A 210 -0.86 12.68 2.84
CA GLY A 210 0.40 12.92 3.50
C GLY A 210 1.58 12.79 2.54
N VAL A 211 1.97 13.94 1.98
CA VAL A 211 3.24 14.20 1.30
C VAL A 211 3.29 13.86 -0.20
N VAL A 212 3.24 14.92 -1.01
CA VAL A 212 3.89 15.15 -2.32
C VAL A 212 4.23 13.89 -3.12
N ASN A 213 3.21 13.23 -3.67
CA ASN A 213 3.40 12.20 -4.68
C ASN A 213 2.70 12.63 -5.98
N PRO A 214 3.42 12.75 -7.12
CA PRO A 214 2.78 13.07 -8.40
C PRO A 214 1.97 11.91 -8.99
N ILE A 215 2.15 10.66 -8.52
CA ILE A 215 1.51 9.46 -9.10
C ILE A 215 0.83 8.62 -8.00
N LYS A 216 -0.50 8.55 -8.02
CA LYS A 216 -1.31 7.73 -7.09
C LYS A 216 -1.33 6.27 -7.56
N PHE A 217 -1.64 5.34 -6.65
CA PHE A 217 -1.72 3.91 -7.00
C PHE A 217 -2.73 3.64 -8.13
N ARG A 218 -3.91 4.31 -8.09
CA ARG A 218 -4.90 4.24 -9.17
C ARG A 218 -4.35 4.68 -10.53
N ASP A 219 -3.42 5.64 -10.55
CA ASP A 219 -2.86 6.18 -11.79
C ASP A 219 -1.99 5.11 -12.46
N LEU A 220 -1.29 4.28 -11.67
CA LEU A 220 -0.55 3.13 -12.19
C LEU A 220 -1.48 2.09 -12.83
N VAL A 221 -2.63 1.82 -12.21
CA VAL A 221 -3.64 0.90 -12.75
C VAL A 221 -4.16 1.40 -14.09
N VAL A 222 -4.55 2.67 -14.15
CA VAL A 222 -5.08 3.30 -15.39
C VAL A 222 -4.01 3.34 -16.48
N LEU A 223 -2.78 3.73 -16.16
CA LEU A 223 -1.69 3.74 -17.14
C LEU A 223 -1.40 2.34 -17.69
N ARG A 224 -1.43 1.32 -16.82
CA ARG A 224 -1.19 -0.06 -17.24
C ARG A 224 -2.32 -0.56 -18.14
N PHE A 225 -3.56 -0.21 -17.83
CA PHE A 225 -4.72 -0.51 -18.66
C PHE A 225 -4.58 0.13 -20.05
N LEU A 226 -4.31 1.44 -20.11
CA LEU A 226 -4.12 2.16 -21.38
C LEU A 226 -2.93 1.61 -22.19
N GLN A 227 -1.85 1.19 -21.51
CA GLN A 227 -0.72 0.53 -22.15
C GLN A 227 -1.10 -0.81 -22.80
N GLN A 228 -1.86 -1.66 -22.10
CA GLN A 228 -2.30 -2.94 -22.64
C GLN A 228 -3.21 -2.78 -23.86
N LYS A 229 -4.07 -1.76 -23.87
CA LYS A 229 -4.92 -1.45 -25.04
C LYS A 229 -4.16 -0.87 -26.23
N ARG A 230 -2.86 -0.56 -26.07
CA ARG A 230 -2.06 0.23 -27.04
C ARG A 230 -2.68 1.59 -27.34
N GLU A 231 -3.50 2.09 -26.42
CA GLU A 231 -4.23 3.36 -26.51
C GLU A 231 -3.40 4.53 -25.96
N LEU A 232 -2.08 4.39 -25.86
CA LEU A 232 -1.19 5.41 -25.29
C LEU A 232 -0.99 6.62 -26.20
N SER A 233 -1.26 6.48 -27.50
CA SER A 233 -1.47 7.63 -28.39
C SER A 233 -2.72 8.42 -28.04
N LEU A 234 -3.58 7.90 -27.15
CA LEU A 234 -4.83 8.52 -26.69
C LEU A 234 -4.72 9.29 -25.37
N ALA A 235 -3.53 9.50 -24.81
CA ALA A 235 -3.34 10.34 -23.63
C ALA A 235 -2.31 11.51 -23.79
N THR A 236 -1.82 11.75 -25.00
CA THR A 236 -0.93 12.88 -25.38
C THR A 236 -1.67 14.02 -26.10
N LEU A 237 -2.44 14.85 -25.40
CA LEU A 237 -2.80 16.19 -25.90
C LEU A 237 -2.03 17.26 -25.11
N PRO A 238 -1.59 18.37 -25.74
CA PRO A 238 -1.20 19.56 -25.00
C PRO A 238 -2.44 20.18 -24.34
N TYR A 239 -2.48 20.20 -23.02
CA TYR A 239 -3.51 20.92 -22.27
C TYR A 239 -3.32 22.43 -22.42
N HIS A 240 -4.38 23.14 -22.82
CA HIS A 240 -4.50 24.57 -22.57
C HIS A 240 -5.03 24.75 -21.15
N PRO A 241 -4.28 25.38 -20.23
CA PRO A 241 -4.78 25.66 -18.89
C PRO A 241 -6.10 26.42 -18.96
N LEU A 242 -7.18 25.79 -18.46
CA LEU A 242 -8.36 26.55 -18.12
C LEU A 242 -7.94 27.54 -17.04
N PRO A 243 -8.31 28.84 -17.17
CA PRO A 243 -7.91 29.85 -16.22
C PRO A 243 -8.36 29.44 -14.81
N TYR A 244 -7.39 29.31 -13.92
CA TYR A 244 -7.61 29.03 -12.51
C TYR A 244 -8.26 30.27 -11.88
N GLU A 245 -9.59 30.24 -11.73
CA GLU A 245 -10.27 31.13 -10.79
C GLU A 245 -10.60 30.34 -9.51
N PRO A 246 -10.09 30.75 -8.33
CA PRO A 246 -10.38 30.09 -7.08
C PRO A 246 -11.77 30.52 -6.61
N THR A 247 -12.81 29.78 -6.98
CA THR A 247 -14.14 29.97 -6.41
C THR A 247 -14.76 28.67 -5.91
N ILE A 248 -14.91 28.61 -4.59
CA ILE A 248 -16.10 28.21 -3.84
C ILE A 248 -16.52 26.72 -3.90
N GLN A 249 -16.56 26.09 -2.73
CA GLN A 249 -17.25 24.81 -2.44
C GLN A 249 -18.68 24.81 -2.99
N TYR A 250 -19.05 23.81 -3.82
CA TYR A 250 -20.42 23.26 -3.86
C TYR A 250 -20.43 21.84 -4.43
N GLY A 251 -21.29 21.00 -3.83
CA GLY A 251 -22.19 20.04 -4.48
C GLY A 251 -21.58 18.93 -5.33
N GLU A 252 -21.76 17.70 -4.86
CA GLU A 252 -22.01 16.47 -5.63
C GLU A 252 -21.25 16.33 -6.97
N ASP A 253 -20.25 15.45 -6.90
CA ASP A 253 -19.38 14.97 -7.98
C ASP A 253 -20.13 14.30 -9.15
N GLU A 254 -20.93 15.06 -9.90
CA GLU A 254 -21.40 14.70 -11.23
C GLU A 254 -20.64 15.49 -12.31
N GLY A 255 -20.03 14.79 -13.27
CA GLY A 255 -19.52 15.40 -14.52
C GLY A 255 -18.00 15.49 -14.73
N LYS A 256 -17.16 14.81 -13.93
CA LYS A 256 -15.71 14.73 -14.20
C LYS A 256 -15.39 13.47 -15.03
N HIS A 257 -14.78 13.62 -16.21
CA HIS A 257 -14.46 12.52 -17.14
C HIS A 257 -12.94 12.36 -17.36
N ILE A 258 -12.49 11.14 -17.69
CA ILE A 258 -11.20 10.92 -18.36
C ILE A 258 -11.41 11.17 -19.84
N PHE A 259 -10.63 12.10 -20.37
CA PHE A 259 -10.63 12.47 -21.78
C PHE A 259 -9.59 11.64 -22.53
N SER A 260 -9.95 11.15 -23.72
CA SER A 260 -9.04 10.69 -24.75
C SER A 260 -8.37 11.89 -25.46
N VAL A 261 -7.32 11.62 -26.25
CA VAL A 261 -6.54 12.61 -27.06
C VAL A 261 -7.31 13.32 -28.15
N ASP A 262 -8.50 12.86 -28.43
CA ASP A 262 -9.39 13.47 -29.39
C ASP A 262 -10.46 14.32 -28.69
N GLY A 263 -10.33 14.53 -27.37
CA GLY A 263 -11.28 15.28 -26.55
C GLY A 263 -12.60 14.52 -26.31
N ASN A 264 -12.67 13.27 -26.76
CA ASN A 264 -13.78 12.39 -26.49
C ASN A 264 -13.61 11.82 -25.08
N SER A 265 -14.68 11.73 -24.28
CA SER A 265 -14.61 10.94 -23.06
C SER A 265 -14.21 9.50 -23.42
N LEU A 266 -13.46 8.81 -22.54
CA LEU A 266 -13.40 7.35 -22.57
C LEU A 266 -14.85 6.87 -22.45
N LYS A 267 -15.50 6.65 -23.60
CA LYS A 267 -16.89 6.23 -23.68
C LYS A 267 -16.97 4.85 -23.03
N SER A 268 -17.61 4.79 -21.87
CA SER A 268 -18.14 3.60 -21.19
C SER A 268 -17.31 2.32 -21.35
N LEU A 269 -16.53 1.95 -20.32
CA LEU A 269 -15.79 0.69 -20.34
C LEU A 269 -16.72 -0.53 -20.45
N SER A 270 -16.35 -1.50 -21.29
CA SER A 270 -17.03 -2.80 -21.39
C SER A 270 -16.87 -3.61 -20.10
N LYS A 271 -17.70 -4.65 -19.92
CA LYS A 271 -17.57 -5.56 -18.77
C LYS A 271 -16.17 -6.18 -18.71
N GLU A 272 -15.66 -6.62 -19.85
CA GLU A 272 -14.34 -7.24 -19.99
C GLU A 272 -13.24 -6.23 -19.61
N GLU A 273 -13.39 -4.96 -19.99
CA GLU A 273 -12.45 -3.90 -19.63
C GLU A 273 -12.45 -3.59 -18.13
N LEU A 274 -13.61 -3.64 -17.49
CA LEU A 274 -13.73 -3.52 -16.03
C LEU A 274 -13.06 -4.71 -15.32
N GLU A 275 -13.22 -5.93 -15.82
CA GLU A 275 -12.54 -7.13 -15.30
C GLU A 275 -11.02 -7.05 -15.47
N ILE A 276 -10.55 -6.50 -16.60
CA ILE A 276 -9.11 -6.23 -16.82
C ILE A 276 -8.60 -5.22 -15.80
N LEU A 277 -9.31 -4.13 -15.53
CA LEU A 277 -8.90 -3.14 -14.50
C LEU A 277 -8.75 -3.77 -13.11
N VAL A 278 -9.69 -4.63 -12.72
CA VAL A 278 -9.62 -5.38 -11.46
C VAL A 278 -8.38 -6.27 -11.44
N THR A 279 -8.13 -6.99 -12.53
CA THR A 279 -6.97 -7.88 -12.66
C THR A 279 -5.66 -7.11 -12.55
N ILE A 280 -5.54 -5.99 -13.26
CA ILE A 280 -4.37 -5.10 -13.21
C ILE A 280 -4.16 -4.58 -11.79
N HIS A 281 -5.20 -4.10 -11.12
CA HIS A 281 -5.09 -3.60 -9.74
C HIS A 281 -4.54 -4.68 -8.81
N ARG A 282 -5.10 -5.89 -8.87
CA ARG A 282 -4.65 -7.03 -8.07
C ARG A 282 -3.17 -7.35 -8.32
N GLU A 283 -2.78 -7.49 -9.58
CA GLU A 283 -1.39 -7.77 -9.98
C GLU A 283 -0.43 -6.69 -9.48
N LEU A 284 -0.77 -5.42 -9.69
CA LEU A 284 0.05 -4.30 -9.24
C LEU A 284 0.17 -4.25 -7.72
N LYS A 285 -0.90 -4.60 -6.98
CA LYS A 285 -0.87 -4.58 -5.51
C LYS A 285 0.07 -5.65 -4.96
N ILE A 286 0.01 -6.84 -5.54
CA ILE A 286 0.93 -7.95 -5.22
C ILE A 286 2.37 -7.53 -5.54
N GLN A 287 2.63 -6.96 -6.73
CA GLN A 287 3.97 -6.52 -7.13
C GLN A 287 4.50 -5.41 -6.22
N PHE A 288 3.65 -4.46 -5.81
CA PHE A 288 4.01 -3.40 -4.89
C PHE A 288 4.48 -3.95 -3.55
N ILE A 289 3.71 -4.85 -2.94
CA ILE A 289 4.05 -5.44 -1.64
C ILE A 289 5.31 -6.30 -1.77
N GLN A 290 5.46 -7.05 -2.86
CA GLN A 290 6.68 -7.84 -3.08
C GLN A 290 7.91 -6.95 -3.25
N LYS A 291 7.79 -5.83 -3.97
CA LYS A 291 8.88 -4.85 -4.11
C LYS A 291 9.22 -4.20 -2.78
N LEU A 292 8.22 -3.86 -1.97
CA LEU A 292 8.41 -3.36 -0.60
C LEU A 292 9.21 -4.36 0.25
N ILE A 293 8.80 -5.63 0.26
CA ILE A 293 9.50 -6.70 0.99
C ILE A 293 10.95 -6.81 0.52
N ASP A 294 11.17 -6.85 -0.79
CA ASP A 294 12.51 -7.03 -1.36
C ASP A 294 13.42 -5.82 -1.12
N VAL A 295 12.89 -4.60 -1.23
CA VAL A 295 13.64 -3.37 -0.93
C VAL A 295 14.10 -3.33 0.52
N ILE A 296 13.26 -3.76 1.46
CA ILE A 296 13.63 -3.78 2.89
C ILE A 296 14.59 -4.95 3.19
N ALA A 297 14.39 -6.12 2.57
CA ALA A 297 15.22 -7.30 2.77
C ALA A 297 16.62 -7.16 2.15
N ASN A 298 16.69 -6.54 0.97
CA ASN A 298 17.88 -6.44 0.13
C ASN A 298 18.21 -4.99 -0.25
N PRO A 299 18.33 -4.05 0.70
CA PRO A 299 18.39 -2.64 0.38
C PRO A 299 19.68 -2.21 -0.31
N SER A 300 20.72 -3.07 -0.33
CA SER A 300 21.97 -2.85 -1.07
C SER A 300 21.87 -3.16 -2.56
N ALA A 301 20.88 -3.96 -2.98
CA ALA A 301 20.58 -4.24 -4.38
C ALA A 301 20.02 -2.99 -5.10
N TYR A 302 19.48 -2.06 -4.31
CA TYR A 302 18.91 -0.82 -4.79
C TYR A 302 19.82 0.34 -4.40
N LYS A 303 20.27 1.14 -5.37
CA LYS A 303 21.17 2.28 -5.13
C LYS A 303 20.68 3.54 -5.81
N ARG A 304 20.93 4.69 -5.16
CA ARG A 304 20.84 6.01 -5.77
C ARG A 304 22.25 6.60 -5.79
N GLU A 305 22.76 6.91 -6.98
CA GLU A 305 24.06 7.61 -7.14
C GLU A 305 25.24 6.94 -6.39
N GLY A 306 25.19 5.61 -6.21
CA GLY A 306 26.21 4.83 -5.52
C GLY A 306 25.94 4.50 -4.06
N ASN A 307 24.94 5.14 -3.42
CA ASN A 307 24.56 4.85 -2.03
C ASN A 307 23.43 3.80 -1.97
N PRO A 308 23.47 2.84 -1.02
CA PRO A 308 22.34 1.96 -0.76
C PRO A 308 21.10 2.76 -0.40
N ILE A 309 19.96 2.35 -0.96
CA ILE A 309 18.63 2.86 -0.62
C ILE A 309 18.45 2.90 0.91
N LYS A 310 18.92 1.87 1.65
CA LYS A 310 18.85 1.84 3.13
C LYS A 310 19.24 3.15 3.81
N ASP A 311 20.31 3.79 3.32
CA ASP A 311 20.90 4.97 3.93
C ASP A 311 20.07 6.23 3.67
N ASP A 312 19.23 6.22 2.62
CA ASP A 312 18.30 7.28 2.26
C ASP A 312 16.92 7.11 2.91
N PHE A 313 16.45 5.88 3.16
CA PHE A 313 15.09 5.62 3.66
C PHE A 313 15.00 5.39 5.15
N LEU A 314 15.98 4.71 5.74
CA LEU A 314 15.93 4.34 7.15
C LEU A 314 16.66 5.41 7.95
N GLN A 315 16.09 5.82 9.09
CA GLN A 315 16.88 6.54 10.09
C GLN A 315 17.97 5.58 10.61
N VAL A 316 19.12 5.57 9.94
CA VAL A 316 20.29 4.80 10.37
C VAL A 316 21.01 5.59 11.46
N ARG A 317 20.98 4.98 12.66
CA ARG A 317 21.68 5.25 13.92
C ARG A 317 21.01 6.22 14.89
#